data_AF-A0A7C3ESD9-F1
#
_entry.id   AF-A0A7C3ESD9-F1
#
_cell.length_a   1.000
_cell.length_b   1.000
_cell.length_c   1.000
_cell.angle_alpha   90.00
_cell.angle_beta   90.00
_cell.angle_gamma   90.00
#
_symmetry.space_group_name_H-M   'P 1'
#
loop_
_entity.id
_entity.type
_entity.pdbx_description
1 polymer ?
#
loop_
_entity_poly.entity_id
_entity_poly.type
_entity_poly.pdbx_seq_one_letter_code
_entity_poly.pdbx_strand_id
1 'polypeptide(L)'
;MKNAVVRLLTFVGGLFFLVEFLLPARAPAWLGGFENPLTPHLGVVTTFLVVVSTMAFLLGPINLARSHLKAVLRQHRGWAQSAVFLVFLATGLAATALRDEAARGFVERLYDALFYGLLFSFWTTSMAILSFYLVSAAYRAFRVNNLDSGVMMASAVIVLLGQVPLGDWITYALPDTLQLRSLAQWILMVPNAAVQRAVLIGACGGAFATGLRHWLGIGTRQ
;
A
#
# COMPACT_ATOMS: atom_id res chain seq x y z
N MET A 1 12.60 -28.37 -18.25
CA MET A 1 13.61 -27.36 -18.66
C MET A 1 13.05 -25.94 -18.75
N LYS A 2 11.97 -25.67 -19.51
CA LYS A 2 11.38 -24.31 -19.65
C LYS A 2 11.04 -23.63 -18.31
N ASN A 3 10.45 -24.37 -17.36
CA ASN A 3 10.07 -23.81 -16.06
C ASN A 3 11.28 -23.45 -15.17
N ALA A 4 12.41 -24.15 -15.32
CA ALA A 4 13.62 -23.88 -14.54
C ALA A 4 14.31 -22.59 -15.03
N VAL A 5 14.34 -22.39 -16.35
CA VAL A 5 14.89 -21.17 -16.97
C VAL A 5 14.07 -19.94 -16.56
N VAL A 6 12.73 -20.03 -16.61
CA VAL A 6 11.86 -18.92 -16.18
C VAL A 6 12.10 -18.59 -14.71
N ARG A 7 12.15 -19.60 -13.83
CA ARG A 7 12.42 -19.40 -12.40
C ARG A 7 13.77 -18.74 -12.15
N LEU A 8 14.81 -19.18 -12.84
CA LEU A 8 16.16 -18.64 -12.70
C LEU A 8 16.24 -17.20 -13.19
N LEU A 9 15.62 -16.87 -14.33
CA LEU A 9 15.54 -15.49 -14.82
C LEU A 9 14.78 -14.57 -13.86
N THR A 10 13.64 -15.01 -13.33
CA THR A 10 12.88 -14.24 -12.33
C THR A 10 13.66 -14.06 -11.02
N PHE A 11 14.42 -15.08 -10.62
CA PHE A 11 15.27 -15.03 -9.42
C PHE A 11 16.41 -14.01 -9.58
N VAL A 12 17.14 -14.08 -10.69
CA VAL A 12 18.24 -13.16 -10.98
C VAL A 12 17.72 -11.72 -11.11
N GLY A 13 16.56 -11.53 -11.77
CA GLY A 13 15.91 -10.22 -11.86
C GLY A 13 15.53 -9.65 -10.49
N GLY A 14 14.95 -10.45 -9.61
CA GLY A 14 14.63 -10.02 -8.24
C GLY A 14 15.87 -9.78 -7.37
N LEU A 15 16.90 -10.61 -7.53
CA LEU A 15 18.17 -10.50 -6.81
C LEU A 15 18.90 -9.20 -7.17
N PHE A 16 18.87 -8.78 -8.44
CA PHE A 16 19.44 -7.50 -8.89
C PHE A 16 18.89 -6.33 -8.08
N PHE A 17 17.56 -6.22 -7.96
CA PHE A 17 16.93 -5.13 -7.18
C PHE A 17 17.21 -5.23 -5.69
N LEU A 18 17.28 -6.44 -5.14
CA LEU A 18 17.59 -6.64 -3.73
C LEU A 18 19.02 -6.18 -3.40
N VAL A 19 19.99 -6.58 -4.22
CA VAL A 19 21.39 -6.19 -4.02
C VAL A 19 21.56 -4.69 -4.23
N GLU A 20 20.92 -4.12 -5.26
CA GLU A 20 20.91 -2.67 -5.48
C GLU A 20 20.27 -1.88 -4.33
N PHE A 21 19.18 -2.40 -3.75
CA PHE A 21 18.50 -1.75 -2.63
C PHE A 21 19.33 -1.80 -1.33
N LEU A 22 20.05 -2.91 -1.09
CA LEU A 22 20.88 -3.09 0.10
C LEU A 22 22.20 -2.32 0.03
N LEU A 23 22.74 -2.11 -1.18
CA LEU A 23 23.98 -1.37 -1.38
C LEU A 23 23.70 0.14 -1.50
N PRO A 24 24.33 0.99 -0.67
CA PRO A 24 24.21 2.43 -0.85
C PRO A 24 24.83 2.87 -2.18
N ALA A 25 24.20 3.82 -2.88
CA ALA A 25 24.68 4.33 -4.17
C ALA A 25 26.15 4.79 -4.13
N ARG A 26 26.57 5.36 -2.99
CA ARG A 26 27.97 5.58 -2.64
C ARG A 26 28.21 5.08 -1.23
N ALA A 27 29.17 4.19 -1.07
CA ALA A 27 29.57 3.75 0.25
C ALA A 27 30.17 4.94 1.02
N PRO A 28 29.87 5.08 2.33
CA PRO A 28 30.48 6.11 3.14
C PRO A 28 32.01 5.91 3.21
N ALA A 29 32.77 6.99 3.42
CA ALA A 29 34.24 7.00 3.27
C ALA A 29 34.98 5.94 4.10
N TRP A 30 34.41 5.52 5.24
CA TRP A 30 34.95 4.46 6.11
C TRP A 30 34.84 3.04 5.53
N LEU A 31 34.03 2.84 4.49
CA LEU A 31 33.84 1.57 3.75
C LEU A 31 34.63 1.53 2.43
N GLY A 32 35.55 2.48 2.21
CA GLY A 32 36.38 2.54 1.01
C GLY A 32 35.75 3.29 -0.17
N GLY A 33 34.62 3.99 0.03
CA GLY A 33 34.08 4.93 -0.95
C GLY A 33 33.67 4.32 -2.29
N PHE A 34 33.40 3.02 -2.36
CA PHE A 34 33.03 2.37 -3.61
C PHE A 34 31.67 2.88 -4.12
N GLU A 35 31.61 3.11 -5.43
CA GLU A 35 30.35 3.36 -6.12
C GLU A 35 29.70 2.01 -6.45
N ASN A 36 28.39 1.91 -6.25
CA ASN A 36 27.70 0.66 -6.49
C ASN A 36 27.72 0.31 -8.00
N PRO A 37 28.32 -0.82 -8.41
CA PRO A 37 28.49 -1.17 -9.82
C PRO A 37 27.16 -1.50 -10.52
N LEU A 38 26.08 -1.73 -9.77
CA LEU A 38 24.75 -2.06 -10.32
C LEU A 38 23.92 -0.81 -10.61
N THR A 39 24.19 0.31 -9.94
CA THR A 39 23.46 1.58 -10.08
C THR A 39 23.47 2.15 -11.51
N PRO A 40 24.57 2.10 -12.30
CA PRO A 40 24.56 2.53 -13.70
C PRO A 40 23.59 1.72 -14.58
N HIS A 41 23.32 0.46 -14.22
CA HIS A 41 22.48 -0.44 -15.01
C HIS A 41 20.99 -0.38 -14.64
N LEU A 42 20.63 0.29 -13.55
CA LEU A 42 19.24 0.48 -13.12
C LEU A 42 18.37 1.03 -14.24
N GLY A 43 18.85 2.00 -15.03
CA GLY A 43 18.07 2.60 -16.12
C GLY A 43 17.65 1.58 -17.19
N VAL A 44 18.52 0.63 -17.52
CA VAL A 44 18.22 -0.42 -18.50
C VAL A 44 17.23 -1.44 -17.92
N VAL A 45 17.47 -1.89 -16.68
CA VAL A 45 16.62 -2.87 -16.01
C VAL A 45 15.23 -2.31 -15.73
N THR A 46 15.13 -1.05 -15.29
CA THR A 46 13.85 -0.38 -15.06
C THR A 46 13.10 -0.15 -16.36
N THR A 47 13.78 0.22 -17.46
CA THR A 47 13.15 0.34 -18.79
C THR A 47 12.59 -1.00 -19.25
N PHE A 48 13.36 -2.09 -19.11
CA PHE A 48 12.89 -3.44 -19.40
C PHE A 48 11.66 -3.80 -18.55
N LEU A 49 11.69 -3.52 -17.25
CA LEU A 49 10.54 -3.74 -16.37
C LEU A 49 9.33 -2.90 -16.77
N VAL A 50 9.50 -1.64 -17.19
CA VAL A 50 8.40 -0.79 -17.66
C VAL A 50 7.78 -1.42 -18.90
N VAL A 51 8.59 -1.85 -19.89
CA VAL A 51 8.08 -2.53 -21.09
C VAL A 51 7.29 -3.80 -20.72
N VAL A 52 7.85 -4.67 -19.88
CA VAL A 52 7.17 -5.89 -19.42
C VAL A 52 5.91 -5.55 -18.63
N SER A 53 5.94 -4.53 -17.77
CA SER A 53 4.81 -4.09 -16.96
C SER A 53 3.70 -3.48 -17.81
N THR A 54 4.03 -2.73 -18.87
CA THR A 54 3.06 -2.21 -19.84
C THR A 54 2.39 -3.34 -20.60
N MET A 55 3.13 -4.38 -21.01
CA MET A 55 2.53 -5.57 -21.60
C MET A 55 1.65 -6.34 -20.61
N ALA A 56 2.12 -6.48 -19.36
CA ALA A 56 1.40 -7.18 -18.29
C ALA A 56 0.16 -6.41 -17.83
N PHE A 57 0.17 -5.08 -17.88
CA PHE A 57 -0.96 -4.23 -17.54
C PHE A 57 -2.18 -4.60 -18.39
N LEU A 58 -2.01 -4.92 -19.67
CA LEU A 58 -3.09 -5.40 -20.54
C LEU A 58 -3.67 -6.75 -20.08
N LEU A 59 -2.85 -7.64 -19.52
CA LEU A 59 -3.32 -8.96 -19.07
C LEU A 59 -4.34 -8.84 -17.94
N GLY A 60 -4.25 -7.83 -17.08
CA GLY A 60 -5.17 -7.61 -15.97
C GLY A 60 -6.63 -7.44 -16.44
N PRO A 61 -6.96 -6.37 -17.17
CA PRO A 61 -8.29 -6.13 -17.72
C PRO A 61 -8.77 -7.26 -18.62
N ILE A 62 -7.89 -7.84 -19.45
CA ILE A 62 -8.26 -8.96 -20.33
C ILE A 62 -8.68 -10.18 -19.50
N ASN A 63 -7.93 -10.52 -18.45
CA ASN A 63 -8.24 -11.67 -17.62
C ASN A 63 -9.53 -11.46 -16.82
N LEU A 64 -9.72 -10.27 -16.25
CA LEU A 64 -10.95 -9.86 -15.56
C LEU A 64 -12.16 -9.89 -16.51
N ALA A 65 -12.02 -9.29 -17.71
CA ALA A 65 -13.07 -9.31 -18.71
C ALA A 65 -13.44 -10.74 -19.11
N ARG A 66 -12.45 -11.62 -19.34
CA ARG A 66 -12.70 -13.04 -19.65
C ARG A 66 -13.41 -13.78 -18.53
N SER A 67 -13.00 -13.59 -17.28
CA SER A 67 -13.64 -14.27 -16.13
C SER A 67 -15.07 -13.80 -15.92
N HIS A 68 -15.32 -12.49 -16.00
CA HIS A 68 -16.65 -11.91 -15.86
C HIS A 68 -17.55 -12.24 -17.07
N LEU A 69 -17.00 -12.25 -18.29
CA LEU A 69 -17.75 -12.65 -19.48
C LEU A 69 -18.18 -14.11 -19.41
N LYS A 70 -17.28 -15.00 -18.97
CA LYS A 70 -17.62 -16.41 -18.73
C LYS A 70 -18.70 -16.56 -17.66
N ALA A 71 -18.64 -15.76 -16.58
CA ALA A 71 -19.65 -15.75 -15.52
C ALA A 71 -21.03 -15.30 -16.03
N VAL A 72 -21.07 -14.29 -16.90
CA VAL A 72 -22.31 -13.81 -17.54
C VAL A 72 -22.87 -14.85 -18.51
N LEU A 73 -22.05 -15.36 -19.43
CA LEU A 73 -22.47 -16.35 -20.43
C LEU A 73 -22.98 -17.66 -19.83
N ARG A 74 -22.38 -18.09 -18.71
CA ARG A 74 -22.76 -19.33 -18.00
C ARG A 74 -23.77 -19.10 -16.87
N GLN A 75 -24.25 -17.86 -16.70
CA GLN A 75 -25.19 -17.47 -15.64
C GLN A 75 -24.84 -18.01 -14.25
N HIS A 76 -23.55 -17.96 -13.90
CA HIS A 76 -23.12 -18.36 -12.57
C HIS A 76 -23.66 -17.40 -11.50
N ARG A 77 -23.68 -17.85 -10.24
CA ARG A 77 -24.12 -17.02 -9.10
C ARG A 77 -23.30 -15.72 -9.07
N GLY A 78 -23.97 -14.57 -9.19
CA GLY A 78 -23.32 -13.26 -9.29
C GLY A 78 -23.09 -12.73 -10.72
N TRP A 79 -23.77 -13.30 -11.72
CA TRP A 79 -23.65 -12.86 -13.12
C TRP A 79 -24.06 -11.40 -13.33
N ALA A 80 -25.05 -10.89 -12.57
CA ALA A 80 -25.53 -9.52 -12.68
C ALA A 80 -24.42 -8.50 -12.36
N GLN A 81 -23.67 -8.72 -11.28
CA GLN A 81 -22.52 -7.89 -10.90
C GLN A 81 -21.41 -7.95 -11.97
N SER A 82 -21.21 -9.13 -12.56
CA SER A 82 -20.26 -9.32 -13.66
C SER A 82 -20.69 -8.56 -14.92
N ALA A 83 -21.99 -8.53 -15.23
CA ALA A 83 -22.52 -7.76 -16.34
C ALA A 83 -22.36 -6.26 -16.12
N VAL A 84 -22.66 -5.77 -14.91
CA VAL A 84 -22.43 -4.37 -14.51
C VAL A 84 -20.95 -4.01 -14.71
N PHE A 85 -20.02 -4.82 -14.21
CA PHE A 85 -18.59 -4.60 -14.42
C PHE A 85 -18.22 -4.47 -15.90
N LEU A 86 -18.68 -5.39 -16.76
CA LEU A 86 -18.38 -5.36 -18.19
C LEU A 86 -18.95 -4.12 -18.89
N VAL A 87 -20.15 -3.68 -18.50
CA VAL A 87 -20.76 -2.46 -19.04
C VAL A 87 -19.92 -1.23 -18.66
N PHE A 88 -19.55 -1.08 -17.39
CA PHE A 88 -18.71 0.04 -16.94
C PHE A 88 -17.31 0.02 -17.56
N LEU A 89 -16.72 -1.16 -17.72
CA LEU A 89 -15.43 -1.32 -18.42
C LEU A 89 -15.56 -0.89 -19.89
N ALA A 90 -16.62 -1.30 -20.57
CA ALA A 90 -16.85 -0.95 -21.97
C ALA A 90 -17.14 0.55 -22.16
N THR A 91 -17.97 1.15 -21.30
CA THR A 91 -18.29 2.59 -21.37
C THR A 91 -17.09 3.45 -21.02
N GLY A 92 -16.28 3.05 -20.03
CA GLY A 92 -15.03 3.73 -19.70
C GLY A 92 -14.02 3.69 -20.86
N LEU A 93 -13.81 2.52 -21.48
CA LEU A 93 -12.95 2.39 -22.65
C LEU A 93 -13.48 3.19 -23.83
N ALA A 94 -14.79 3.12 -24.11
CA ALA A 94 -15.42 3.89 -25.18
C ALA A 94 -15.27 5.40 -24.98
N ALA A 95 -15.46 5.92 -23.77
CA ALA A 95 -15.27 7.34 -23.46
C ALA A 95 -13.84 7.81 -23.73
N THR A 96 -12.84 7.00 -23.39
CA THR A 96 -11.43 7.33 -23.68
C THR A 96 -11.10 7.27 -25.18
N ALA A 97 -11.69 6.30 -25.91
CA ALA A 97 -11.42 6.08 -27.33
C ALA A 97 -12.14 7.08 -28.26
N LEU A 98 -13.37 7.46 -27.91
CA LEU A 98 -14.14 8.46 -28.65
C LEU A 98 -13.59 9.86 -28.36
N ARG A 99 -13.45 10.70 -29.38
CA ARG A 99 -13.03 12.11 -29.24
C ARG A 99 -14.20 13.05 -28.94
N ASP A 100 -15.31 12.51 -28.47
CA ASP A 100 -16.51 13.26 -28.14
C ASP A 100 -16.45 13.74 -26.68
N GLU A 101 -16.28 15.04 -26.51
CA GLU A 101 -16.17 15.70 -25.21
C GLU A 101 -17.46 15.62 -24.38
N ALA A 102 -18.64 15.58 -25.03
CA ALA A 102 -19.91 15.47 -24.31
C ALA A 102 -20.09 14.07 -23.69
N ALA A 103 -19.76 13.03 -24.44
CA ALA A 103 -19.79 11.65 -23.96
C ALA A 103 -18.79 11.42 -22.82
N ARG A 104 -17.58 11.99 -22.94
CA ARG A 104 -16.56 11.95 -21.88
C ARG A 104 -17.02 12.61 -20.60
N GLY A 105 -17.55 13.83 -20.69
CA GLY A 105 -18.04 14.58 -19.51
C GLY A 105 -19.19 13.86 -18.78
N PHE A 106 -20.07 13.15 -19.50
CA PHE A 106 -21.10 12.33 -18.85
C PHE A 106 -20.51 11.14 -18.10
N VAL A 107 -19.57 10.41 -18.70
CA VAL A 107 -18.94 9.24 -18.08
C VAL A 107 -18.09 9.65 -16.87
N GLU A 108 -17.39 10.79 -16.94
CA GLU A 108 -16.64 11.34 -15.81
C GLU A 108 -17.55 11.69 -14.63
N ARG A 109 -18.66 12.40 -14.87
CA ARG A 109 -19.65 12.70 -13.81
C ARG A 109 -20.25 11.45 -13.21
N LEU A 110 -20.56 10.44 -14.03
CA LEU A 110 -21.08 9.17 -13.55
C LEU A 110 -20.03 8.43 -12.70
N TYR A 111 -18.77 8.43 -13.14
CA TYR A 111 -17.66 7.89 -12.38
C TYR A 111 -17.51 8.60 -11.04
N ASP A 112 -17.48 9.94 -11.02
CA ASP A 112 -17.34 10.71 -9.78
C ASP A 112 -18.49 10.46 -8.80
N ALA A 113 -19.72 10.41 -9.30
CA ALA A 113 -20.90 10.12 -8.48
C ALA A 113 -20.81 8.73 -7.83
N LEU A 114 -20.38 7.71 -8.57
CA LEU A 114 -20.23 6.35 -8.04
C LEU A 114 -19.00 6.21 -7.14
N PHE A 115 -17.88 6.81 -7.53
CA PHE A 115 -16.62 6.71 -6.82
C PHE A 115 -16.69 7.50 -5.51
N TYR A 116 -16.98 8.79 -5.54
CA TYR A 116 -17.04 9.61 -4.32
C TYR A 116 -18.32 9.38 -3.53
N GLY A 117 -19.47 9.22 -4.21
CA GLY A 117 -20.76 9.06 -3.54
C GLY A 117 -20.92 7.70 -2.87
N LEU A 118 -20.50 6.62 -3.52
CA LEU A 118 -20.74 5.26 -3.03
C LEU A 118 -19.46 4.57 -2.54
N LEU A 119 -18.45 4.43 -3.39
CA LEU A 119 -17.25 3.65 -3.06
C LEU A 119 -16.44 4.29 -1.93
N PHE A 120 -16.15 5.59 -2.04
CA PHE A 120 -15.39 6.34 -1.05
C PHE A 120 -16.15 6.44 0.26
N SER A 121 -17.45 6.76 0.23
CA SER A 121 -18.32 6.77 1.41
C SER A 121 -18.34 5.43 2.14
N PHE A 122 -18.39 4.31 1.41
CA PHE A 122 -18.32 2.98 2.01
C PHE A 122 -16.97 2.71 2.66
N TRP A 123 -15.88 3.12 2.01
CA TRP A 123 -14.53 2.99 2.54
C TRP A 123 -14.33 3.83 3.81
N THR A 124 -14.77 5.10 3.81
CA THR A 124 -14.67 5.99 4.97
C THR A 124 -15.53 5.49 6.13
N THR A 125 -16.75 5.00 5.86
CA THR A 125 -17.62 4.40 6.90
C THR A 125 -16.97 3.17 7.53
N SER A 126 -16.39 2.29 6.70
CA SER A 126 -15.68 1.10 7.19
C SER A 126 -14.48 1.48 8.06
N MET A 127 -13.70 2.49 7.64
CA MET A 127 -12.56 2.99 8.40
C MET A 127 -12.98 3.72 9.69
N ALA A 128 -14.11 4.43 9.68
CA ALA A 128 -14.67 5.09 10.87
C ALA A 128 -15.12 4.06 11.91
N ILE A 129 -15.84 3.01 11.48
CA ILE A 129 -16.26 1.90 12.35
C ILE A 129 -15.03 1.17 12.91
N LEU A 130 -14.03 0.88 12.07
CA LEU A 130 -12.77 0.27 12.52
C LEU A 130 -12.05 1.14 13.56
N SER A 131 -11.95 2.45 13.31
CA SER A 131 -11.36 3.41 14.24
C SER A 131 -12.11 3.44 15.57
N PHE A 132 -13.45 3.46 15.54
CA PHE A 132 -14.28 3.40 16.73
C PHE A 132 -14.03 2.12 17.54
N TYR A 133 -13.97 0.95 16.89
CA TYR A 133 -13.66 -0.31 17.56
C TYR A 133 -12.24 -0.37 18.11
N LEU A 134 -11.25 0.17 17.39
CA LEU A 134 -9.87 0.26 17.86
C LEU A 134 -9.77 1.12 19.12
N VAL A 135 -10.41 2.30 19.13
CA VAL A 135 -10.45 3.19 20.30
C VAL A 135 -11.17 2.52 21.47
N SER A 136 -12.31 1.88 21.23
CA SER A 136 -13.06 1.16 22.27
C SER A 136 -12.26 -0.01 22.88
N ALA A 137 -11.60 -0.80 22.04
CA ALA A 137 -10.77 -1.90 22.48
C ALA A 137 -9.53 -1.41 23.24
N ALA A 138 -8.86 -0.37 22.73
CA ALA A 138 -7.72 0.26 23.39
C ALA A 138 -8.11 0.83 24.76
N TYR A 139 -9.22 1.56 24.85
CA TYR A 139 -9.74 2.06 26.13
C TYR A 139 -9.98 0.93 27.14
N ARG A 140 -10.59 -0.18 26.71
CA ARG A 140 -10.81 -1.35 27.57
C ARG A 140 -9.52 -2.06 27.97
N ALA A 141 -8.54 -2.15 27.07
CA ALA A 141 -7.25 -2.81 27.31
C ALA A 141 -6.30 -1.97 28.18
N PHE A 142 -6.38 -0.64 28.09
CA PHE A 142 -5.56 0.30 28.87
C PHE A 142 -6.27 0.82 30.13
N ARG A 143 -7.50 0.36 30.42
CA ARG A 143 -8.19 0.66 31.67
C ARG A 143 -7.32 0.20 32.84
N VAL A 144 -6.86 1.20 33.59
CA VAL A 144 -5.74 1.21 34.54
C VAL A 144 -5.72 -0.01 35.48
N ASN A 145 -4.87 -0.98 35.12
CA ASN A 145 -4.50 -2.09 36.00
C ASN A 145 -3.00 -2.08 36.35
N ASN A 146 -2.17 -1.32 35.62
CA ASN A 146 -0.72 -1.22 35.83
C ASN A 146 -0.15 0.12 35.35
N LEU A 147 1.03 0.52 35.85
CA LEU A 147 1.72 1.78 35.51
C LEU A 147 2.04 1.89 34.01
N ASP A 148 2.48 0.79 33.40
CA ASP A 148 2.85 0.75 31.98
C ASP A 148 1.68 1.10 31.06
N SER A 149 0.49 0.57 31.37
CA SER A 149 -0.74 0.87 30.62
C SER A 149 -1.16 2.34 30.77
N GLY A 150 -0.89 2.95 31.93
CA GLY A 150 -1.14 4.37 32.17
C GLY A 150 -0.25 5.27 31.32
N VAL A 151 1.05 4.94 31.21
CA VAL A 151 2.00 5.69 30.35
C VAL A 151 1.59 5.59 28.87
N MET A 152 1.18 4.41 28.42
CA MET A 152 0.67 4.21 27.05
C MET A 152 -0.60 5.03 26.79
N MET A 153 -1.54 5.03 27.74
CA MET A 153 -2.78 5.81 27.62
C MET A 153 -2.51 7.32 27.59
N ALA A 154 -1.65 7.83 28.47
CA ALA A 154 -1.24 9.23 28.48
C ALA A 154 -0.58 9.63 27.15
N SER A 155 0.34 8.80 26.65
CA SER A 155 1.00 9.02 25.36
C SER A 155 0.00 9.06 24.21
N ALA A 156 -0.99 8.17 24.20
CA ALA A 156 -2.04 8.15 23.19
C ALA A 156 -2.90 9.42 23.22
N VAL A 157 -3.30 9.88 24.42
CA VAL A 157 -4.07 11.14 24.58
C VAL A 157 -3.26 12.34 24.09
N ILE A 158 -1.97 12.42 24.43
CA ILE A 158 -1.09 13.50 23.97
C ILE A 158 -1.01 13.51 22.44
N VAL A 159 -0.80 12.35 21.81
CA VAL A 159 -0.73 12.24 20.35
C VAL A 159 -2.06 12.61 19.68
N LEU A 160 -3.19 12.15 20.21
CA LEU A 160 -4.51 12.48 19.67
C LEU A 160 -4.82 13.98 19.77
N LEU A 161 -4.51 14.61 20.91
CA LEU A 161 -4.72 16.05 21.10
C LEU A 161 -3.75 16.88 20.26
N GLY A 162 -2.49 16.47 20.13
CA GLY A 162 -1.48 17.19 19.34
C GLY A 162 -1.68 17.11 17.82
N GLN A 163 -2.58 16.25 17.33
CA GLN A 163 -2.95 16.14 15.91
C GLN A 163 -4.21 16.95 15.54
N VAL A 164 -4.91 17.52 16.53
CA VAL A 164 -6.12 18.31 16.34
C VAL A 164 -5.82 19.77 16.67
N PRO A 165 -6.33 20.76 15.90
CA PRO A 165 -6.08 22.18 16.18
C PRO A 165 -6.46 22.63 17.60
N LEU A 166 -7.38 21.92 18.26
CA LEU A 166 -7.77 22.14 19.66
C LEU A 166 -6.60 21.97 20.63
N GLY A 167 -5.66 21.06 20.37
CA GLY A 167 -4.47 20.89 21.21
C GLY A 167 -3.62 22.14 21.26
N ASP A 168 -3.44 22.79 20.10
CA ASP A 168 -2.68 24.03 20.00
C ASP A 168 -3.38 25.16 20.75
N TRP A 169 -4.71 25.26 20.63
CA TRP A 169 -5.50 26.27 21.35
C TRP A 169 -5.47 26.11 22.86
N ILE A 170 -5.29 24.90 23.39
CA ILE A 170 -5.20 24.68 24.83
C ILE A 170 -3.79 25.00 25.35
N THR A 171 -2.75 24.75 24.54
CA THR A 171 -1.34 24.90 24.95
C THR A 171 -0.66 26.17 24.46
N TYR A 172 -1.40 27.11 23.84
CA TYR A 172 -0.83 28.34 23.26
C TYR A 172 -0.01 29.20 24.24
N ALA A 173 -0.34 29.13 25.54
CA ALA A 173 0.35 29.88 26.59
C ALA A 173 1.67 29.23 27.05
N LEU A 174 1.94 27.99 26.62
CA LEU A 174 3.18 27.29 26.93
C LEU A 174 4.26 27.53 25.85
N PRO A 175 5.55 27.43 26.22
CA PRO A 175 6.65 27.45 25.27
C PRO A 175 6.47 26.39 24.18
N ASP A 176 6.93 26.68 22.97
CA ASP A 176 6.78 25.81 21.79
C ASP A 176 7.26 24.36 22.03
N THR A 177 8.24 24.16 22.90
CA THR A 177 8.76 22.83 23.26
C THR A 177 7.83 21.99 24.12
N LEU A 178 6.94 22.62 24.90
CA LEU A 178 5.99 21.96 25.79
C LEU A 178 4.56 21.93 25.22
N GLN A 179 4.33 22.50 24.03
CA GLN A 179 3.05 22.40 23.35
C GLN A 179 2.73 20.95 23.01
N LEU A 180 1.45 20.57 23.13
CA LEU A 180 0.97 19.21 22.85
C LEU A 180 1.38 18.73 21.45
N ARG A 181 1.38 19.63 20.46
CA ARG A 181 1.83 19.35 19.09
C ARG A 181 3.29 18.93 19.02
N SER A 182 4.20 19.64 19.69
CA SER A 182 5.63 19.31 19.69
C SER A 182 5.92 17.97 20.36
N LEU A 183 5.23 17.69 21.48
CA LEU A 183 5.33 16.40 22.15
C LEU A 183 4.78 15.26 21.29
N ALA A 184 3.62 15.45 20.64
CA ALA A 184 3.05 14.48 19.71
C ALA A 184 4.00 14.23 18.53
N GLN A 185 4.60 15.27 17.96
CA GLN A 185 5.59 15.15 16.88
C GLN A 185 6.83 14.37 17.33
N TRP A 186 7.36 14.63 18.53
CA TRP A 186 8.50 13.88 19.07
C TRP A 186 8.18 12.39 19.22
N ILE A 187 7.00 12.05 19.79
CA ILE A 187 6.53 10.66 19.90
C ILE A 187 6.41 10.02 18.51
N LEU A 188 5.90 10.75 17.53
CA LEU A 188 5.69 10.22 16.18
C LEU A 188 7.00 10.04 15.39
N MET A 189 7.96 10.95 15.57
CA MET A 189 9.22 10.98 14.82
C MET A 189 10.30 10.09 15.43
N VAL A 190 10.28 9.84 16.74
CA VAL A 190 11.34 9.06 17.41
C VAL A 190 10.86 7.62 17.67
N PRO A 191 10.02 7.32 18.68
CA PRO A 191 9.63 5.94 18.98
C PRO A 191 8.74 5.33 17.88
N ASN A 192 7.75 6.05 17.37
CA ASN A 192 6.89 5.49 16.31
C ASN A 192 7.67 5.26 15.01
N ALA A 193 8.56 6.17 14.60
CA ALA A 193 9.38 5.94 13.41
C ALA A 193 10.32 4.74 13.58
N ALA A 194 10.90 4.54 14.78
CA ALA A 194 11.70 3.35 15.07
C ALA A 194 10.88 2.06 14.95
N VAL A 195 9.66 2.04 15.52
CA VAL A 195 8.74 0.89 15.40
C VAL A 195 8.33 0.65 13.96
N GLN A 196 7.96 1.69 13.21
CA GLN A 196 7.58 1.55 11.79
C GLN A 196 8.72 0.96 10.95
N ARG A 197 9.97 1.39 11.20
CA ARG A 197 11.15 0.80 10.56
C ARG A 197 11.31 -0.67 10.91
N ALA A 198 11.15 -1.04 12.19
CA ALA A 198 11.23 -2.43 12.62
C ALA A 198 10.13 -3.31 11.98
N VAL A 199 8.89 -2.82 11.95
CA VAL A 199 7.76 -3.49 11.28
C VAL A 199 8.03 -3.66 9.79
N LEU A 200 8.54 -2.62 9.12
CA LEU A 200 8.87 -2.70 7.70
C LEU A 200 9.97 -3.72 7.42
N ILE A 201 11.05 -3.74 8.21
CA ILE A 201 12.11 -4.74 8.10
C ILE A 201 11.55 -6.15 8.31
N GLY A 202 10.70 -6.34 9.32
CA GLY A 202 10.05 -7.63 9.61
C GLY A 202 9.11 -8.08 8.49
N ALA A 203 8.30 -7.17 7.95
CA ALA A 203 7.39 -7.44 6.85
C ALA A 203 8.14 -7.77 5.55
N CYS A 204 9.18 -7.00 5.21
CA CYS A 204 10.04 -7.27 4.07
C CYS A 204 10.73 -8.64 4.22
N GLY A 205 11.34 -8.91 5.37
CA GLY A 205 11.94 -10.21 5.67
C GLY A 205 10.96 -11.38 5.54
N GLY A 206 9.74 -11.21 6.05
CA GLY A 206 8.65 -12.19 5.93
C GLY A 206 8.20 -12.41 4.48
N ALA A 207 8.09 -11.34 3.69
CA ALA A 207 7.79 -11.42 2.26
C ALA A 207 8.91 -12.12 1.48
N PHE A 208 10.18 -11.87 1.82
CA PHE A 208 11.31 -12.59 1.24
C PHE A 208 11.30 -14.09 1.59
N ALA A 209 11.03 -14.43 2.85
CA ALA A 209 10.95 -15.82 3.28
C ALA A 209 9.81 -16.58 2.58
N THR A 210 8.64 -15.96 2.41
CA THR A 210 7.52 -16.56 1.69
C THR A 210 7.78 -16.70 0.19
N GLY A 211 8.41 -15.69 -0.43
CA GLY A 211 8.88 -15.77 -1.82
C GLY A 211 9.88 -16.91 -2.04
N LEU A 212 10.90 -17.00 -1.18
CA LEU A 212 11.91 -18.06 -1.25
C LEU A 212 11.29 -19.46 -1.04
N ARG A 213 10.34 -19.59 -0.10
CA ARG A 213 9.60 -20.85 0.11
C ARG A 213 8.81 -21.26 -1.14
N HIS A 214 8.15 -20.31 -1.81
CA HIS A 214 7.43 -20.58 -3.04
C HIS A 214 8.37 -21.00 -4.18
N TRP A 215 9.53 -20.35 -4.30
CA TRP A 215 10.51 -20.63 -5.35
C TRP A 215 11.26 -21.95 -5.18
N LEU A 216 11.67 -22.27 -3.95
CA LEU A 216 12.37 -23.53 -3.63
C LEU A 216 11.41 -24.73 -3.54
N GLY A 217 10.09 -24.50 -3.60
CA GLY A 217 9.09 -25.57 -3.54
C GLY A 217 8.97 -26.25 -2.17
N ILE A 218 9.60 -25.68 -1.12
CA ILE A 218 9.69 -26.27 0.23
C ILE A 218 8.32 -26.27 0.96
N GLY A 219 7.24 -25.82 0.30
CA GLY A 219 5.88 -25.81 0.84
C GLY A 219 4.83 -26.55 0.01
N THR A 220 5.15 -26.99 -1.21
CA THR A 220 4.23 -27.75 -2.05
C THR A 220 4.44 -29.23 -1.79
N ARG A 221 3.76 -29.77 -0.77
CA ARG A 221 3.48 -31.21 -0.76
C ARG A 221 2.57 -31.49 -1.95
N GLN A 222 3.07 -32.26 -2.91
CA GLN A 222 2.20 -33.08 -3.75
C GLN A 222 1.52 -34.13 -2.88
#